data_AF-A0A8H7PXU0-F1
#
_entry.id   AF-A0A8H7PXU0-F1
#
_cell.length_a   1.000
_cell.length_b   1.000
_cell.length_c   1.000
_cell.angle_alpha   90.00
_cell.angle_beta   90.00
_cell.angle_gamma   90.00
#
_symmetry.space_group_name_H-M   'P 1'
#
loop_
_entity.id
_entity.type
_entity.pdbx_description
1 polymer ?
#
loop_
_entity_poly.entity_id
_entity_poly.type
_entity_poly.pdbx_seq_one_letter_code
_entity_poly.pdbx_strand_id
1 'polypeptide(L)'
;MRSSSFLIINNHEHLRHISDYDALALTPAALAPKEFDQTRFPCIADNLLEAGTQLANRLKQQRKFTDTANFTLKCNVCGLGLIGERDATTHATVSIYNEEFL
;
A
#
# COMPACT_ATOMS: atom_id res chain seq x y z
N MET A 1 3.28 -3.33 22.91
CA MET A 1 2.31 -2.22 22.96
C MET A 1 2.27 -1.58 21.58
N ARG A 2 1.07 -1.41 21.02
CA ARG A 2 0.82 -1.08 19.61
C ARG A 2 1.30 0.34 19.30
N SER A 3 2.31 0.46 18.44
CA SER A 3 2.71 1.74 17.87
C SER A 3 1.67 2.14 16.83
N SER A 4 0.73 3.01 17.20
CA SER A 4 -0.14 3.71 16.25
C SER A 4 0.72 4.72 15.48
N SER A 5 1.11 4.36 14.26
CA SER A 5 1.71 5.30 13.32
C SER A 5 0.65 6.32 12.92
N PHE A 6 0.78 7.55 13.40
CA PHE A 6 -0.09 8.68 13.10
C PHE A 6 0.44 9.33 11.82
N LEU A 7 -0.21 9.10 10.67
CA LEU A 7 0.14 9.82 9.44
C LEU A 7 -0.55 11.19 9.49
N ILE A 8 0.24 12.25 9.65
CA ILE A 8 -0.24 13.63 9.64
C ILE A 8 -0.42 14.04 8.17
N ILE A 9 -1.66 14.27 7.75
CA ILE A 9 -1.95 14.91 6.46
C ILE A 9 -2.03 16.42 6.72
N ASN A 10 -0.95 17.15 6.40
CA ASN A 10 -0.99 18.61 6.26
C ASN A 10 0.01 19.06 5.18
N ASN A 11 -0.51 19.89 4.28
CA ASN A 11 0.16 20.75 3.32
C ASN A 11 0.94 20.13 2.14
N HIS A 12 0.40 20.46 0.96
CA HIS A 12 1.02 20.68 -0.34
C HIS A 12 2.55 20.50 -0.42
N GLU A 13 2.97 19.65 -1.37
CA GLU A 13 4.34 19.40 -1.90
C GLU A 13 5.10 18.13 -1.49
N HIS A 14 4.50 17.16 -0.80
CA HIS A 14 5.20 15.88 -0.54
C HIS A 14 4.36 14.61 -0.76
N LEU A 15 3.52 14.59 -1.80
CA LEU A 15 2.85 13.38 -2.28
C LEU A 15 3.79 12.53 -3.16
N ARG A 16 4.78 11.87 -2.56
CA ARG A 16 5.49 10.75 -3.21
C ARG A 16 5.73 9.65 -2.19
N HIS A 17 5.24 8.45 -2.53
CA HIS A 17 5.25 7.15 -1.81
C HIS A 17 3.89 6.74 -1.20
N ILE A 18 2.88 6.55 -2.06
CA ILE A 18 1.56 6.01 -1.64
C ILE A 18 1.42 4.50 -1.92
N SER A 19 2.33 3.88 -2.67
CA SER A 19 2.41 2.42 -2.77
C SER A 19 3.76 2.05 -3.34
N ASP A 20 4.59 1.37 -2.55
CA ASP A 20 5.84 0.80 -3.07
C ASP A 20 5.54 -0.50 -3.80
N TYR A 21 6.15 -0.66 -4.98
CA TYR A 21 6.11 -1.89 -5.75
C TYR A 21 7.49 -2.54 -5.72
N ASP A 22 7.52 -3.80 -5.30
CA ASP A 22 8.73 -4.63 -5.36
C ASP A 22 8.67 -5.56 -6.58
N ALA A 23 9.81 -5.76 -7.23
CA ALA A 23 9.95 -6.75 -8.29
C ALA A 23 10.18 -8.15 -7.70
N LEU A 24 9.54 -9.16 -8.29
CA LEU A 24 9.81 -10.56 -7.99
C LEU A 24 10.68 -11.17 -9.10
N ALA A 25 11.61 -12.03 -8.69
CA ALA A 25 12.45 -12.79 -9.60
C ALA A 25 12.53 -14.26 -9.18
N LEU A 26 12.65 -15.15 -10.15
CA LEU A 26 12.85 -16.58 -9.94
C LEU A 26 14.34 -16.90 -10.07
N THR A 27 14.95 -17.37 -9.00
CA THR A 27 16.30 -17.93 -9.03
C THR A 27 16.23 -19.39 -9.50
N PRO A 28 16.94 -19.80 -10.56
CA PRO A 28 16.75 -21.11 -11.20
C PRO A 28 17.22 -22.29 -10.34
N ALA A 29 18.10 -22.06 -9.37
CA ALA A 29 18.53 -23.03 -8.37
C ALA A 29 18.98 -22.32 -7.08
N ALA A 30 18.94 -23.02 -5.94
CA ALA A 30 19.17 -22.41 -4.62
C ALA A 30 20.53 -21.70 -4.44
N LEU A 31 21.55 -22.06 -5.23
CA LEU A 31 22.89 -21.46 -5.20
C LEU A 31 23.27 -20.78 -6.52
N ALA A 32 22.30 -20.59 -7.42
CA ALA A 32 22.59 -19.88 -8.67
C ALA A 32 22.93 -18.41 -8.37
N PRO A 33 23.92 -17.82 -9.06
CA PRO A 33 24.17 -16.39 -8.99
C PRO A 33 22.93 -15.58 -9.38
N LYS A 34 22.75 -14.41 -8.75
CA LYS A 34 21.62 -13.49 -9.04
C LYS A 34 21.56 -13.04 -10.50
N GLU A 35 22.67 -13.12 -11.22
CA GLU A 35 22.78 -12.86 -12.65
C GLU A 35 21.82 -13.72 -13.48
N PHE A 36 21.46 -14.90 -12.96
CA PHE A 36 20.56 -15.86 -13.60
C PHE A 36 19.11 -15.71 -13.12
N ASP A 37 18.80 -14.71 -12.31
CA ASP A 37 17.43 -14.44 -11.87
C ASP A 37 16.53 -14.05 -13.05
N GLN A 38 15.41 -14.74 -13.18
CA GLN A 38 14.44 -14.50 -14.24
C GLN A 38 13.30 -13.60 -13.74
N THR A 39 13.00 -12.53 -14.47
CA THR A 39 11.89 -11.59 -14.15
C THR A 39 10.80 -11.56 -15.22
N ARG A 40 11.01 -12.27 -16.35
CA ARG A 40 10.07 -12.32 -17.48
C ARG A 40 9.66 -13.75 -17.74
N PHE A 41 8.35 -14.00 -17.83
CA PHE A 41 7.80 -15.34 -17.94
C PHE A 41 6.73 -15.40 -19.05
N PRO A 42 6.51 -16.59 -19.65
CA PRO A 42 5.36 -16.81 -20.52
C PRO A 42 4.04 -16.59 -19.76
N CYS A 43 3.00 -16.10 -20.43
CA CYS A 43 1.69 -15.85 -19.83
C CYS A 43 0.91 -17.13 -19.43
N ILE A 44 1.42 -18.31 -19.78
CA ILE A 44 0.82 -19.63 -19.49
C ILE A 44 1.47 -20.33 -18.29
N ALA A 45 2.31 -19.63 -17.52
CA ALA A 45 3.07 -20.22 -16.42
C ALA A 45 2.25 -20.29 -15.11
N ASP A 46 1.22 -21.15 -15.07
CA ASP A 46 0.28 -21.27 -13.94
C ASP A 46 0.98 -21.57 -12.60
N ASN A 47 1.99 -22.46 -12.62
CA ASN A 47 2.77 -22.82 -11.43
C ASN A 47 3.47 -21.61 -10.80
N LEU A 48 3.89 -20.63 -11.61
CA LEU A 48 4.57 -19.43 -11.12
C LEU A 48 3.58 -18.46 -10.49
N LEU A 49 2.39 -18.32 -11.07
CA LEU A 49 1.31 -17.52 -10.47
C LEU A 49 0.89 -18.08 -9.11
N GLU A 50 0.81 -19.42 -9.00
CA GLU A 50 0.53 -20.09 -7.73
C GLU A 50 1.62 -19.79 -6.69
N ALA A 51 2.90 -19.97 -7.05
CA ALA A 51 4.02 -19.68 -6.16
C ALA A 51 4.06 -18.22 -5.71
N GLY A 52 3.81 -17.27 -6.63
CA GLY A 52 3.69 -15.85 -6.33
C GLY A 52 2.53 -15.54 -5.37
N THR A 53 1.38 -16.19 -5.57
CA THR A 53 0.21 -16.06 -4.68
C THR A 53 0.51 -16.60 -3.27
N GLN A 54 1.19 -17.74 -3.17
CA GLN A 54 1.61 -18.29 -1.88
C GLN A 54 2.58 -17.35 -1.15
N LEU A 55 3.54 -16.76 -1.88
CA LEU A 55 4.45 -15.76 -1.32
C LEU A 55 3.69 -14.53 -0.81
N ALA A 56 2.78 -13.98 -1.61
CA ALA A 56 1.95 -12.84 -1.22
C ALA A 56 1.12 -13.14 0.03
N ASN A 57 0.54 -14.35 0.14
CA ASN A 57 -0.19 -14.78 1.32
C ASN A 57 0.68 -14.83 2.58
N ARG A 58 1.92 -15.34 2.47
CA ARG A 58 2.87 -15.33 3.60
C ARG A 58 3.24 -13.90 4.02
N LEU A 59 3.51 -13.01 3.08
CA LEU A 59 3.81 -11.60 3.36
C LEU A 59 2.60 -10.89 4.02
N LYS A 60 1.38 -11.19 3.56
CA LYS A 60 0.15 -10.70 4.17
C LYS A 60 -0.01 -11.19 5.62
N GLN A 61 0.24 -12.47 5.89
CA GLN A 61 0.24 -13.02 7.25
C GLN A 61 1.27 -12.33 8.16
N GLN A 62 2.42 -11.94 7.59
CA GLN A 62 3.47 -11.18 8.27
C GLN A 62 3.17 -9.68 8.36
N ARG A 63 2.02 -9.21 7.86
CA ARG A 63 1.64 -7.79 7.78
C ARG A 63 2.67 -6.93 7.04
N LYS A 64 3.32 -7.50 6.02
CA LYS A 64 4.24 -6.81 5.11
C LYS A 64 3.49 -6.15 3.95
N PHE A 65 2.54 -5.28 4.29
CA PHE A 65 1.77 -4.51 3.34
C PHE A 65 1.20 -3.26 4.03
N THR A 66 0.90 -2.24 3.24
CA THR A 66 0.18 -1.06 3.70
C THR A 66 -1.32 -1.31 3.63
N ASP A 67 -2.00 -1.34 4.78
CA ASP A 67 -3.46 -1.49 4.86
C ASP A 67 -4.14 -0.14 4.67
N THR A 68 -4.38 0.25 3.41
CA THR A 68 -5.04 1.52 3.07
C THR A 68 -6.52 1.53 3.43
N ALA A 69 -7.12 0.39 3.78
CA ALA A 69 -8.55 0.31 4.09
C ALA A 69 -8.87 0.59 5.57
N ASN A 70 -7.93 0.31 6.48
CA ASN A 70 -8.24 0.29 7.92
C ASN A 70 -7.37 1.21 8.79
N PHE A 71 -6.50 2.04 8.20
CA PHE A 71 -5.73 2.99 8.99
C PHE A 71 -6.62 4.11 9.52
N THR A 72 -6.37 4.57 10.74
CA THR A 72 -7.09 5.71 11.31
C THR A 72 -6.34 6.99 11.04
N LEU A 73 -7.03 8.02 10.56
CA LEU A 73 -6.49 9.37 10.38
C LEU A 73 -7.41 10.39 11.07
N LYS A 74 -6.88 11.58 11.35
CA LYS A 74 -7.65 12.71 11.87
C LYS A 74 -7.53 13.87 10.90
N CYS A 75 -8.66 14.42 10.49
CA CYS A 75 -8.66 15.65 9.69
C CYS A 75 -8.14 16.81 10.55
N ASN A 76 -7.15 17.56 10.06
CA ASN A 76 -6.60 18.71 10.78
C ASN A 76 -7.42 19.99 10.61
N VAL A 77 -8.36 20.02 9.66
CA VAL A 77 -9.27 21.16 9.45
C VAL A 77 -10.45 21.07 10.42
N CYS A 78 -11.20 19.96 10.38
CA CYS A 78 -12.42 19.81 11.18
C CYS A 78 -12.26 18.91 12.42
N GLY A 79 -11.12 18.22 12.57
CA GLY A 79 -10.88 17.33 13.71
C GLY A 79 -11.53 15.95 13.63
N LEU A 80 -12.30 15.64 12.58
CA LEU A 80 -13.00 14.37 12.41
C LEU A 80 -12.03 13.19 12.28
N GLY A 81 -12.30 12.09 13.00
CA GLY A 81 -11.61 10.82 12.82
C GLY A 81 -12.16 10.05 11.61
N LEU A 82 -11.29 9.56 10.74
CA LEU A 82 -11.64 8.85 9.50
C LEU A 82 -10.91 7.50 9.46
N ILE A 83 -11.50 6.53 8.75
CA ILE A 83 -10.97 5.17 8.63
C ILE A 83 -10.71 4.85 7.16
N GLY A 84 -9.44 4.65 6.83
CA GLY A 84 -8.98 4.27 5.51
C GLY A 84 -9.03 5.40 4.48
N GLU A 85 -8.48 5.09 3.32
CA GLU A 85 -8.36 5.99 2.17
C GLU A 85 -9.73 6.42 1.62
N ARG A 86 -10.71 5.51 1.62
CA ARG A 86 -12.06 5.78 1.11
C ARG A 86 -12.72 6.91 1.91
N ASP A 87 -12.75 6.81 3.23
CA ASP A 87 -13.36 7.84 4.08
C ASP A 87 -12.56 9.14 4.01
N ALA A 88 -11.23 9.06 3.98
CA ALA A 88 -10.36 10.23 3.79
C ALA A 88 -10.67 10.98 2.49
N THR A 89 -10.80 10.26 1.39
CA THR A 89 -11.06 10.83 0.06
C THR A 89 -12.47 11.41 -0.02
N THR A 90 -13.49 10.69 0.45
CA THR A 90 -14.86 11.23 0.51
C THR A 90 -14.93 12.48 1.38
N HIS A 91 -14.28 12.46 2.54
CA HIS A 91 -14.23 13.62 3.42
C HIS A 91 -13.55 14.81 2.77
N ALA A 92 -12.38 14.63 2.14
CA ALA A 92 -11.67 15.69 1.44
C ALA A 92 -12.56 16.32 0.36
N THR A 93 -13.16 15.50 -0.51
CA THR A 93 -14.04 15.99 -1.58
C THR A 93 -15.21 16.80 -1.03
N VAL A 94 -15.91 16.32 0.00
CA VAL A 94 -17.08 17.03 0.56
C VAL A 94 -16.67 18.29 1.34
N SER A 95 -15.58 18.20 2.13
CA SER A 95 -15.11 19.31 2.95
C SER A 95 -14.66 20.51 2.12
N ILE A 96 -14.08 20.27 0.93
CA ILE A 96 -13.67 21.34 0.00
C ILE A 96 -14.88 22.14 -0.52
N TYR A 97 -16.07 21.54 -0.62
CA TYR A 97 -17.28 22.26 -1.05
C TYR A 97 -18.04 22.96 0.09
N ASN A 98 -17.60 22.82 1.34
CA ASN A 98 -18.26 23.42 2.51
C ASN A 98 -17.57 24.69 3.04
N GLU A 99 -16.43 25.11 2.46
CA GLU A 99 -15.75 26.35 2.84
C GLU A 99 -16.20 27.59 2.04
N GLU A 100 -17.08 27.47 1.05
CA GLU A 100 -17.62 28.62 0.30
C GLU A 100 -18.80 29.35 0.99
N PHE A 101 -19.10 29.06 2.27
CA PHE A 101 -20.23 29.67 2.96
C PHE A 101 -19.97 30.18 4.38
N LEU A 102 -18.75 30.66 4.65
CA LEU A 102 -18.48 31.60 5.76
C LEU A 102 -17.49 32.69 5.33
#